data_AF-A0A0N1GG31-F1
#
_entry.id   AF-A0A0N1GG31-F1
#
_cell.length_a   1.000
_cell.length_b   1.000
_cell.length_c   1.000
_cell.angle_alpha   90.00
_cell.angle_beta   90.00
_cell.angle_gamma   90.00
#
_symmetry.space_group_name_H-M   'P 1'
#
loop_
_entity.id
_entity.type
_entity.pdbx_description
1 polymer ?
#
loop_
_entity_poly.entity_id
_entity_poly.type
_entity_poly.pdbx_seq_one_letter_code
_entity_poly.pdbx_strand_id
1 'polypeptide(L)'
;MKELAGRLAALDPDAGAALRVIAYFDRLLEHRAGLEALVRAAAVLSGSPARLVDTERGVRMRVRPDGRRADDDGPVDPAWPRAPLTPGADVAVRTAGGALFLEHPGPPDGVHAMVLERATAAVRAVLERTRGRAPADDPALVEVLLDASAPLPVRLRAAARLGLDAERPVRAVASSDGGARIETAAAPAPAERTRTARTGIGPAVDLADLPRSWAAARIALRLTAEGTARDPGPRTVYADDLGALTLLADAVGPGTPAVPDVAAVERAVTEVPWAAATLYAVAVSPSLRAAAAELTVHHSTLQERLTHAEHLLGWDVRAPAGRLRLQLALAVRKLRQSTPTDAPAGTQVTETAG
;
A
#
# COMPACT_ATOMS: atom_id res chain seq x y z
N MET A 1 9.54 -29.75 22.55
CA MET A 1 10.51 -28.69 22.91
C MET A 1 11.23 -28.93 24.24
N LYS A 2 10.55 -29.18 25.37
CA LYS A 2 11.21 -29.35 26.69
C LYS A 2 12.22 -30.52 26.77
N GLU A 3 11.88 -31.69 26.24
CA GLU A 3 12.82 -32.84 26.20
C GLU A 3 14.04 -32.60 25.29
N LEU A 4 13.85 -31.84 24.20
CA LEU A 4 14.92 -31.52 23.25
C LEU A 4 15.90 -30.50 23.83
N ALA A 5 15.40 -29.48 24.53
CA ALA A 5 16.22 -28.50 25.24
C ALA A 5 17.00 -29.12 26.40
N GLY A 6 16.42 -30.09 27.11
CA GLY A 6 17.11 -30.83 28.18
C GLY A 6 18.24 -31.73 27.67
N ARG A 7 18.04 -32.41 26.53
CA ARG A 7 19.09 -33.22 25.90
C ARG A 7 20.20 -32.37 25.27
N LEU A 8 19.88 -31.21 24.69
CA LEU A 8 20.88 -30.27 24.17
C LEU A 8 21.67 -29.57 25.27
N ALA A 9 21.06 -29.18 26.39
CA ALA A 9 21.78 -28.53 27.50
C ALA A 9 22.85 -29.44 28.15
N ALA A 10 22.68 -30.77 28.06
CA ALA A 10 23.68 -31.74 28.49
C ALA A 10 24.88 -31.86 27.53
N LEU A 11 24.73 -31.39 26.28
CA LEU A 11 25.75 -31.40 25.22
C LEU A 11 26.40 -30.03 25.04
N ASP A 12 25.59 -28.97 25.10
CA ASP A 12 25.97 -27.57 24.98
C ASP A 12 24.99 -26.71 25.84
N PRO A 13 25.44 -26.24 27.01
CA PRO A 13 24.63 -25.39 27.90
C PRO A 13 24.12 -24.10 27.23
N ASP A 14 24.87 -23.52 26.30
CA ASP A 14 24.54 -22.26 25.64
C ASP A 14 23.44 -22.47 24.59
N ALA A 15 23.52 -23.56 23.83
CA ALA A 15 22.45 -23.96 22.91
C ALA A 15 21.14 -24.29 23.66
N GLY A 16 21.24 -24.91 24.83
CA GLY A 16 20.11 -25.15 25.72
C GLY A 16 19.47 -23.84 26.24
N ALA A 17 20.29 -22.84 26.57
CA ALA A 17 19.82 -21.52 26.97
C ALA A 17 19.11 -20.78 25.83
N ALA A 18 19.65 -20.81 24.61
CA ALA A 18 19.04 -20.19 23.43
C ALA A 18 17.63 -20.76 23.13
N LEU A 19 17.46 -22.09 23.18
CA LEU A 19 16.15 -22.72 22.98
C LEU A 19 15.12 -22.32 24.05
N ARG A 20 15.57 -22.09 25.29
CA ARG A 20 14.67 -21.60 26.36
C ARG A 20 14.21 -20.17 26.09
N VAL A 21 15.10 -19.31 25.59
CA VAL A 21 14.77 -17.92 25.21
C VAL A 21 13.71 -17.92 24.10
N ILE A 22 13.91 -18.71 23.04
CA ILE A 22 12.95 -18.84 21.93
C ILE A 22 11.58 -19.28 22.46
N ALA A 23 11.54 -20.38 23.21
CA ALA A 23 10.30 -20.94 23.75
C ALA A 23 9.61 -20.04 24.80
N TYR A 24 10.32 -19.07 25.39
CA TYR A 24 9.74 -18.10 26.32
C TYR A 24 9.05 -16.96 25.57
N PHE A 25 9.72 -16.36 24.59
CA PHE A 25 9.13 -15.30 23.77
C PHE A 25 7.97 -15.79 22.91
N ASP A 26 8.03 -17.04 22.40
CA ASP A 26 6.91 -17.64 21.66
C ASP A 26 5.66 -17.74 22.54
N ARG A 27 5.80 -18.19 23.79
CA ARG A 27 4.69 -18.22 24.76
C ARG A 27 4.15 -16.83 25.07
N LEU A 28 5.00 -15.83 25.22
CA LEU A 28 4.54 -14.44 25.43
C LEU A 28 3.73 -13.92 24.24
N LEU A 29 4.15 -14.26 23.02
CA LEU A 29 3.42 -13.91 21.80
C LEU A 29 2.10 -14.67 21.69
N GLU A 30 2.08 -15.98 21.96
CA GLU A 30 0.86 -16.81 22.00
C GLU A 30 -0.18 -16.26 22.99
N HIS A 31 0.27 -15.82 24.17
CA HIS A 31 -0.58 -15.24 25.20
C HIS A 31 -0.84 -13.72 25.04
N ARG A 32 -0.44 -13.13 23.89
CA ARG A 32 -0.65 -11.71 23.57
C ARG A 32 -0.13 -10.74 24.65
N ALA A 33 1.03 -11.04 25.23
CA ALA A 33 1.66 -10.21 26.25
C ALA A 33 1.92 -8.78 25.74
N GLY A 34 1.78 -7.79 26.62
CA GLY A 34 2.04 -6.38 26.31
C GLY A 34 3.54 -6.04 26.25
N LEU A 35 3.86 -4.84 25.76
CA LEU A 35 5.25 -4.37 25.60
C LEU A 35 6.09 -4.46 26.88
N GLU A 36 5.51 -4.10 28.03
CA GLU A 36 6.23 -4.17 29.31
C GLU A 36 6.63 -5.60 29.67
N ALA A 37 5.78 -6.59 29.39
CA ALA A 37 6.08 -7.99 29.65
C ALA A 37 7.23 -8.50 28.76
N LEU A 38 7.32 -8.02 27.52
CA LEU A 38 8.41 -8.36 26.59
C LEU A 38 9.75 -7.74 27.02
N VAL A 39 9.76 -6.47 27.42
CA VAL A 39 10.99 -5.81 27.90
C VAL A 39 11.41 -6.38 29.25
N ARG A 40 10.45 -6.73 30.11
CA ARG A 40 10.70 -7.46 31.36
C ARG A 40 11.33 -8.83 31.09
N ALA A 41 10.83 -9.58 30.12
CA ALA A 41 11.42 -10.85 29.73
C ALA A 41 12.85 -10.70 29.24
N ALA A 42 13.14 -9.66 28.44
CA ALA A 42 14.50 -9.36 28.00
C ALA A 42 15.42 -9.06 29.18
N ALA A 43 14.96 -8.28 30.17
CA ALA A 43 15.75 -7.95 31.34
C ALA A 43 16.03 -9.16 32.25
N VAL A 44 15.01 -9.99 32.49
CA VAL A 44 15.12 -11.17 33.36
C VAL A 44 15.97 -12.27 32.71
N LEU A 45 15.81 -12.51 31.41
CA LEU A 45 16.55 -13.56 30.70
C LEU A 45 18.01 -13.21 30.42
N SER A 46 18.34 -11.93 30.26
CA SER A 46 19.72 -11.46 30.09
C SER A 46 20.43 -11.18 31.42
N GLY A 47 19.69 -11.08 32.53
CA GLY A 47 20.25 -10.62 33.81
C GLY A 47 20.73 -9.17 33.80
N SER A 48 20.44 -8.42 32.73
CA SER A 48 20.84 -7.02 32.53
C SER A 48 19.62 -6.12 32.38
N PRO A 49 19.66 -4.84 32.79
CA PRO A 49 18.53 -3.95 32.55
C PRO A 49 18.25 -3.86 31.05
N ALA A 50 16.98 -3.95 30.66
CA ALA A 50 16.54 -3.79 29.28
C ALA A 50 15.82 -2.46 29.09
N ARG A 51 16.15 -1.74 28.01
CA ARG A 51 15.55 -0.45 27.69
C ARG A 51 15.00 -0.46 26.27
N LEU A 52 13.71 -0.15 26.13
CA LEU A 52 13.05 0.07 24.85
C LEU A 52 12.91 1.57 24.64
N VAL A 53 13.41 2.06 23.50
CA VAL A 53 13.25 3.46 23.08
C VAL A 53 12.72 3.46 21.66
N ASP A 54 11.58 4.08 21.43
CA ASP A 54 11.00 4.34 20.12
C ASP A 54 10.52 5.78 20.10
N THR A 55 11.34 6.66 19.52
CA THR A 55 11.05 8.10 19.44
C THR A 55 9.90 8.42 18.50
N GLU A 56 9.67 7.61 17.47
CA GLU A 56 8.54 7.80 16.53
C GLU A 56 7.21 7.49 17.21
N ARG A 57 7.19 6.47 18.08
CA ARG A 57 5.97 6.05 18.80
C ARG A 57 5.83 6.65 20.20
N GLY A 58 6.78 7.49 20.64
CA GLY A 58 6.82 8.05 21.99
C GLY A 58 6.94 7.00 23.10
N VAL A 59 7.44 5.80 22.79
CA VAL A 59 7.59 4.71 23.75
C VAL A 59 8.99 4.75 24.34
N ARG A 60 9.08 4.95 25.65
CA ARG A 60 10.32 4.81 26.40
C ARG A 60 10.05 3.99 27.65
N MET A 61 10.77 2.88 27.82
CA MET A 61 10.59 2.02 28.97
C MET A 61 11.91 1.35 29.37
N ARG A 62 12.14 1.22 30.66
CA ARG A 62 13.29 0.52 31.23
C ARG A 62 12.82 -0.47 32.27
N VAL A 63 13.34 -1.69 32.22
CA VAL A 63 13.06 -2.75 33.19
C VAL A 63 14.38 -3.29 33.71
N ARG A 64 14.47 -3.44 35.04
CA ARG A 64 15.65 -3.98 35.71
C ARG A 64 15.66 -5.53 35.69
N PRO A 65 16.81 -6.18 35.99
CA PRO A 65 16.90 -7.64 36.04
C PRO A 65 15.95 -8.30 37.05
N ASP A 66 15.51 -7.58 38.09
CA ASP A 66 14.49 -8.05 39.05
C ASP A 66 13.06 -8.01 38.47
N GLY A 67 12.92 -7.61 37.21
CA GLY A 67 11.67 -7.48 36.49
C GLY A 67 10.88 -6.22 36.85
N ARG A 68 11.38 -5.32 37.71
CA ARG A 68 10.69 -4.07 38.04
C ARG A 68 10.98 -2.99 37.01
N ARG A 69 9.91 -2.28 36.63
CA ARG A 69 10.01 -1.07 35.82
C ARG A 69 10.77 0.00 36.61
N ALA A 70 11.65 0.72 35.93
CA ALA A 70 12.33 1.88 36.46
C ALA A 70 11.94 3.09 35.61
N ASP A 71 11.59 4.19 36.28
CA ASP A 71 11.23 5.46 35.62
C ASP A 71 12.46 6.35 35.36
N ASP A 72 13.66 5.82 35.60
CA ASP A 72 14.91 6.54 35.41
C ASP A 72 15.34 6.61 33.93
N ASP A 73 15.41 7.84 33.44
CA ASP A 73 15.64 8.24 32.05
C ASP A 73 17.07 8.70 31.77
N GLY A 74 18.05 8.13 32.48
CA GLY A 74 19.47 8.32 32.18
C GLY A 74 19.85 8.15 30.70
N PRO A 75 20.98 8.76 30.26
CA PRO A 75 21.42 8.73 28.87
C PRO A 75 21.65 7.28 28.41
N VAL A 76 21.28 6.99 27.15
CA VAL A 76 21.56 5.70 26.52
C VAL A 76 23.01 5.67 26.08
N ASP A 77 23.80 4.75 26.62
CA ASP A 77 25.20 4.57 26.22
C ASP A 77 25.26 3.89 24.83
N PRO A 78 25.97 4.49 23.85
CA PRO A 78 26.14 3.87 22.53
C PRO A 78 26.91 2.54 22.55
N ALA A 79 27.64 2.22 23.62
CA ALA A 79 28.39 0.98 23.77
C ALA A 79 27.52 -0.21 24.22
N TRP A 80 26.27 0.02 24.59
CA TRP A 80 25.35 -1.06 24.99
C TRP A 80 24.90 -1.90 23.79
N PRO A 81 24.85 -3.24 23.92
CA PRO A 81 24.23 -4.12 22.94
C PRO A 81 22.80 -3.68 22.62
N ARG A 82 22.50 -3.61 21.32
CA ARG A 82 21.21 -3.10 20.83
C ARG A 82 20.76 -3.83 19.58
N ALA A 83 19.44 -3.89 19.41
CA ALA A 83 18.79 -4.39 18.20
C ALA A 83 17.76 -3.36 17.71
N PRO A 84 17.81 -2.93 16.43
CA PRO A 84 16.88 -1.96 15.89
C PRO A 84 15.49 -2.58 15.68
N LEU A 85 14.44 -1.80 15.92
CA LEU A 85 13.04 -2.17 15.66
C LEU A 85 12.69 -2.10 14.15
N THR A 86 13.58 -1.56 13.32
CA THR A 86 13.44 -1.49 11.86
C THR A 86 14.58 -2.29 11.21
N PRO A 87 14.31 -3.24 10.31
CA PRO A 87 15.36 -4.00 9.63
C PRO A 87 16.19 -3.07 8.74
N GLY A 88 17.52 -3.21 8.79
CA GLY A 88 18.42 -2.45 7.92
C GLY A 88 18.62 -0.98 8.31
N ALA A 89 18.04 -0.51 9.42
CA ALA A 89 18.39 0.79 9.98
C ALA A 89 19.82 0.74 10.53
N ASP A 90 20.64 1.72 10.15
CA ASP A 90 22.03 1.81 10.62
C ASP A 90 22.05 2.04 12.13
N VAL A 91 22.93 1.31 12.78
CA VAL A 91 23.01 1.18 14.24
C VAL A 91 23.80 2.36 14.82
N ALA A 92 24.54 3.11 14.00
CA ALA A 92 25.33 4.27 14.40
C ALA A 92 24.47 5.51 14.68
N VAL A 93 24.16 5.72 15.96
CA VAL A 93 23.98 7.00 16.68
C VAL A 93 23.22 8.11 15.91
N ARG A 94 22.03 8.41 16.44
CA ARG A 94 21.14 9.53 16.09
C ARG A 94 20.61 9.48 14.66
N THR A 95 19.33 9.10 14.55
CA THR A 95 18.22 9.85 13.92
C THR A 95 17.23 8.85 13.32
N ALA A 96 15.98 8.90 13.78
CA ALA A 96 14.79 8.21 13.26
C ALA A 96 14.80 6.66 13.30
N GLY A 97 14.67 6.08 14.50
CA GLY A 97 14.35 4.65 14.64
C GLY A 97 14.32 4.19 16.09
N GLY A 98 13.37 3.31 16.44
CA GLY A 98 13.32 2.68 17.75
C GLY A 98 14.29 1.49 17.88
N ALA A 99 14.75 1.20 19.09
CA ALA A 99 15.63 0.07 19.40
C ALA A 99 15.40 -0.48 20.82
N LEU A 100 15.76 -1.75 21.00
CA LEU A 100 15.86 -2.40 22.30
C LEU A 100 17.35 -2.51 22.68
N PHE A 101 17.68 -2.10 23.90
CA PHE A 101 19.03 -2.08 24.47
C PHE A 101 19.12 -2.99 25.69
N LEU A 102 20.28 -3.60 25.90
CA LEU A 102 20.68 -4.23 27.16
C LEU A 102 21.77 -3.39 27.80
N GLU A 103 21.55 -2.88 29.02
CA GLU A 103 22.46 -1.99 29.74
C GLU A 103 23.64 -2.76 30.35
N HIS A 104 24.47 -3.35 29.48
CA HIS A 104 25.67 -4.10 29.84
C HIS A 104 26.83 -3.70 28.93
N PRO A 105 28.04 -3.47 29.46
CA PRO A 105 29.21 -3.17 28.64
C PRO A 105 29.81 -4.45 28.03
N GLY A 106 30.05 -4.45 26.72
CA GLY A 106 30.75 -5.53 26.01
C GLY A 106 29.93 -6.17 24.88
N PRO A 107 30.55 -6.99 24.02
CA PRO A 107 29.83 -7.70 22.96
C PRO A 107 28.81 -8.66 23.58
N PRO A 108 27.60 -8.80 23.02
CA PRO A 108 26.63 -9.76 23.52
C PRO A 108 27.21 -11.17 23.38
N ASP A 109 27.16 -11.96 24.46
CA ASP A 109 27.35 -13.40 24.35
C ASP A 109 26.19 -14.04 23.53
N GLY A 110 26.27 -15.33 23.25
CA GLY A 110 25.26 -16.03 22.44
C GLY A 110 23.83 -15.92 23.02
N VAL A 111 23.69 -15.86 24.34
CA VAL A 111 22.39 -15.74 25.01
C VAL A 111 21.86 -14.32 24.92
N HIS A 112 22.69 -13.30 25.16
CA HIS A 112 22.32 -11.89 25.03
C HIS A 112 21.93 -11.55 23.60
N ALA A 113 22.65 -12.08 22.60
CA ALA A 113 22.33 -11.91 21.19
C ALA A 113 20.96 -12.52 20.86
N MET A 114 20.71 -13.75 21.32
CA MET A 114 19.42 -14.43 21.14
C MET A 114 18.28 -13.71 21.84
N VAL A 115 18.48 -13.20 23.06
CA VAL A 115 17.48 -12.40 23.79
C VAL A 115 17.15 -11.13 23.02
N LEU A 116 18.16 -10.40 22.53
CA LEU A 116 17.94 -9.19 21.72
C LEU A 116 17.18 -9.49 20.44
N GLU A 117 17.54 -10.55 19.73
CA GLU A 117 16.88 -10.96 18.49
C GLU A 117 15.40 -11.29 18.75
N ARG A 118 15.12 -12.22 19.68
CA ARG A 118 13.76 -12.69 19.97
C ARG A 118 12.90 -11.61 20.61
N ALA A 119 13.43 -10.84 21.54
CA ALA A 119 12.70 -9.75 22.17
C ALA A 119 12.35 -8.66 21.17
N THR A 120 13.28 -8.28 20.28
CA THR A 120 13.03 -7.28 19.25
C THR A 120 11.99 -7.76 18.26
N ALA A 121 12.07 -9.00 17.79
CA ALA A 121 11.04 -9.58 16.92
C ALA A 121 9.64 -9.57 17.59
N ALA A 122 9.57 -9.94 18.87
CA ALA A 122 8.31 -9.94 19.62
C ALA A 122 7.77 -8.52 19.86
N VAL A 123 8.62 -7.57 20.21
CA VAL A 123 8.26 -6.15 20.38
C VAL A 123 7.73 -5.58 19.06
N ARG A 124 8.37 -5.89 17.94
CA ARG A 124 7.91 -5.47 16.60
C ARG A 124 6.53 -6.04 16.29
N ALA A 125 6.32 -7.33 16.51
CA ALA A 125 5.01 -7.96 16.32
C ALA A 125 3.91 -7.32 17.19
N VAL A 126 4.22 -6.97 18.45
CA VAL A 126 3.26 -6.27 19.31
C VAL A 126 3.02 -4.84 18.84
N LEU A 127 4.05 -4.09 18.46
CA LEU A 127 3.93 -2.73 17.94
C LEU A 127 3.20 -2.67 16.58
N GLU A 128 3.33 -3.70 15.75
CA GLU A 128 2.56 -3.88 14.51
C GLU A 128 1.11 -4.24 14.80
N ARG A 129 0.85 -5.11 15.78
CA ARG A 129 -0.52 -5.45 16.20
C ARG A 129 -1.24 -4.27 16.84
N THR A 130 -0.54 -3.46 17.64
CA THR A 130 -1.13 -2.24 18.23
C THR A 130 -1.27 -1.10 17.22
N ARG A 131 -0.49 -1.09 16.12
CA ARG A 131 -0.77 -0.24 14.94
C ARG A 131 -2.11 -0.57 14.29
N GLY A 132 -2.56 -1.83 14.30
CA GLY A 132 -3.92 -2.22 13.89
C GLY A 132 -5.05 -1.60 14.73
N ARG A 133 -4.72 -0.78 15.74
CA ARG A 133 -5.65 -0.01 16.57
C ARG A 133 -5.24 1.46 16.73
N ALA A 134 -4.26 1.94 15.96
CA ALA A 134 -3.85 3.34 15.92
C ALA A 134 -4.44 4.04 14.68
N PRO A 135 -4.71 5.35 14.71
CA PRO A 135 -5.55 6.05 13.74
C PRO A 135 -4.96 6.21 12.32
N ALA A 136 -3.82 5.59 12.01
CA ALA A 136 -3.07 5.80 10.75
C ALA A 136 -3.83 5.37 9.48
N ASP A 137 -4.81 4.48 9.63
CA ASP A 137 -5.78 4.09 8.60
C ASP A 137 -7.22 4.28 9.10
N ASP A 138 -7.49 5.27 9.95
CA ASP A 138 -8.86 5.59 10.35
C ASP A 138 -9.63 6.11 9.12
N PRO A 139 -10.60 5.35 8.57
CA PRO A 139 -11.28 5.73 7.35
C PRO A 139 -11.98 7.09 7.48
N ALA A 140 -12.47 7.43 8.67
CA ALA A 140 -13.13 8.71 8.91
C ALA A 140 -12.13 9.89 8.88
N LEU A 141 -10.91 9.70 9.38
CA LEU A 141 -9.87 10.74 9.28
C LEU A 141 -9.37 10.89 7.84
N VAL A 142 -9.26 9.79 7.09
CA VAL A 142 -8.92 9.81 5.67
C VAL A 142 -9.99 10.54 4.87
N GLU A 143 -11.28 10.23 5.09
CA GLU A 143 -12.40 10.93 4.46
C GLU A 143 -12.36 12.44 4.73
N VAL A 144 -12.19 12.86 6.00
CA VAL A 144 -12.08 14.27 6.37
C VAL A 144 -10.90 14.96 5.69
N LEU A 145 -9.78 14.26 5.55
CA LEU A 145 -8.57 14.80 4.95
C LEU A 145 -8.65 14.90 3.42
N LEU A 146 -9.44 14.04 2.76
CA LEU A 146 -9.69 14.07 1.31
C LEU A 146 -10.87 14.98 0.92
N ASP A 147 -11.72 15.36 1.87
CA ASP A 147 -12.86 16.26 1.65
C ASP A 147 -12.40 17.71 1.38
N ALA A 148 -12.58 18.16 0.14
CA ALA A 148 -12.27 19.53 -0.27
C ALA A 148 -13.10 20.60 0.47
N SER A 149 -14.31 20.24 0.93
CA SER A 149 -15.22 21.16 1.62
C SER A 149 -14.87 21.35 3.11
N ALA A 150 -14.14 20.39 3.71
CA ALA A 150 -13.68 20.48 5.08
C ALA A 150 -12.64 21.61 5.24
N PRO A 151 -12.75 22.51 6.24
CA PRO A 151 -11.77 23.58 6.43
C PRO A 151 -10.34 23.05 6.63
N LEU A 152 -9.35 23.71 6.03
CA LEU A 152 -7.94 23.30 6.11
C LEU A 152 -7.44 23.01 7.55
N PRO A 153 -7.78 23.80 8.59
CA PRO A 153 -7.37 23.48 9.97
C PRO A 153 -7.97 22.18 10.53
N VAL A 154 -9.13 21.74 10.02
CA VAL A 154 -9.72 20.43 10.37
C VAL A 154 -8.93 19.32 9.69
N ARG A 155 -8.62 19.48 8.40
CA ARG A 155 -7.83 18.50 7.63
C ARG A 155 -6.42 18.31 8.19
N LEU A 156 -5.73 19.39 8.54
CA LEU A 156 -4.39 19.31 9.15
C LEU A 156 -4.40 18.59 10.51
N ARG A 157 -5.46 18.76 11.31
CA ARG A 157 -5.64 18.00 12.56
C ARG A 157 -5.87 16.52 12.30
N ALA A 158 -6.62 16.17 11.25
CA ALA A 158 -6.80 14.78 10.84
C ALA A 158 -5.46 14.18 10.35
N ALA A 159 -4.69 14.92 9.54
CA ALA A 159 -3.36 14.51 9.09
C ALA A 159 -2.39 14.27 10.26
N ALA A 160 -2.36 15.15 11.25
CA ALA A 160 -1.54 14.98 12.45
C ALA A 160 -1.93 13.72 13.25
N ARG A 161 -3.23 13.39 13.34
CA ARG A 161 -3.72 12.16 14.00
C ARG A 161 -3.37 10.89 13.21
N LEU A 162 -3.31 11.00 11.87
CA LEU A 162 -2.86 9.95 10.97
C LEU A 162 -1.32 9.79 11.00
N GLY A 163 -0.59 10.69 11.67
CA GLY A 163 0.88 10.66 11.73
C GLY A 163 1.55 11.11 10.44
N LEU A 164 0.87 11.88 9.59
CA LEU A 164 1.42 12.43 8.37
C LEU A 164 2.33 13.63 8.69
N ASP A 165 3.54 13.60 8.13
CA ASP A 165 4.51 14.69 8.22
C ASP A 165 4.12 15.81 7.25
N ALA A 166 3.98 17.04 7.76
CA ALA A 166 3.56 18.19 6.97
C ALA A 166 4.61 18.67 5.96
N GLU A 167 5.89 18.32 6.19
CA GLU A 167 7.01 18.71 5.33
C GLU A 167 7.25 17.70 4.20
N ARG A 168 6.51 16.59 4.16
CA ARG A 168 6.66 15.55 3.14
C ARG A 168 5.48 15.55 2.18
N PRO A 169 5.75 15.54 0.86
CA PRO A 169 4.68 15.41 -0.11
C PRO A 169 3.99 14.06 0.05
N VAL A 170 2.67 14.09 -0.03
CA VAL A 170 1.76 12.96 0.08
C VAL A 170 0.93 12.83 -1.20
N ARG A 171 0.39 11.64 -1.46
CA ARG A 171 -0.52 11.40 -2.58
C ARG A 171 -1.70 10.57 -2.13
N ALA A 172 -2.85 10.83 -2.75
CA ALA A 172 -4.03 10.05 -2.53
C ALA A 172 -4.06 8.85 -3.48
N VAL A 173 -4.61 7.74 -3.02
CA VAL A 173 -4.79 6.53 -3.82
C VAL A 173 -6.21 6.03 -3.65
N ALA A 174 -6.90 5.88 -4.79
CA ALA A 174 -8.27 5.39 -4.89
C ALA A 174 -8.27 3.94 -5.37
N SER A 175 -9.02 3.07 -4.70
CA SER A 175 -9.12 1.65 -5.02
C SER A 175 -10.54 1.28 -5.46
N SER A 176 -10.66 0.32 -6.37
CA SER A 176 -11.95 -0.12 -6.92
C SER A 176 -12.87 -0.82 -5.91
N ASP A 177 -12.33 -1.23 -4.76
CA ASP A 177 -13.09 -1.77 -3.62
C ASP A 177 -13.73 -0.68 -2.74
N GLY A 178 -13.63 0.59 -3.15
CA GLY A 178 -14.13 1.74 -2.40
C GLY A 178 -13.13 2.29 -1.37
N GLY A 179 -11.94 1.68 -1.26
CA GLY A 179 -10.90 2.14 -0.36
C GLY A 179 -10.23 3.44 -0.81
N ALA A 180 -9.96 4.31 0.16
CA ALA A 180 -9.11 5.49 0.02
C ALA A 180 -7.91 5.36 0.95
N ARG A 181 -6.70 5.68 0.45
CA ARG A 181 -5.49 5.68 1.27
C ARG A 181 -4.58 6.86 0.91
N ILE A 182 -3.70 7.20 1.84
CA ILE A 182 -2.73 8.27 1.69
C ILE A 182 -1.34 7.67 1.78
N GLU A 183 -0.50 7.96 0.78
CA GLU A 183 0.87 7.49 0.73
C GLU A 183 1.83 8.69 0.79
N THR A 184 2.93 8.57 1.53
CA THR A 184 4.05 9.52 1.41
C THR A 184 4.78 9.28 0.09
N ALA A 185 5.11 10.33 -0.66
CA ALA A 185 5.74 10.19 -1.98
C ALA A 185 7.11 9.51 -1.96
N ALA A 186 7.80 9.51 -0.81
CA ALA A 186 9.05 8.79 -0.59
C ALA A 186 8.87 7.27 -0.42
N ALA A 187 7.63 6.77 -0.34
CA ALA A 187 7.37 5.34 -0.30
C ALA A 187 7.66 4.73 -1.69
N PRO A 188 8.42 3.62 -1.77
CA PRO A 188 8.63 2.91 -3.02
C PRO A 188 7.27 2.55 -3.65
N ALA A 189 7.26 2.44 -4.98
CA ALA A 189 6.08 2.20 -5.81
C ALA A 189 5.09 1.20 -5.18
N PRO A 190 3.78 1.35 -5.38
CA PRO A 190 2.71 0.57 -4.76
C PRO A 190 2.63 -0.86 -5.33
N ALA A 191 3.73 -1.61 -5.24
CA ALA A 191 3.91 -2.88 -5.93
C ALA A 191 3.58 -4.12 -5.08
N GLU A 192 3.35 -3.97 -3.76
CA GLU A 192 3.26 -5.15 -2.89
C GLU A 192 2.00 -5.27 -2.03
N ARG A 193 1.25 -4.20 -1.78
CA ARG A 193 0.09 -4.24 -0.86
C ARG A 193 -1.30 -4.21 -1.53
N THR A 194 -1.38 -4.15 -2.86
CA THR A 194 -2.64 -3.98 -3.61
C THR A 194 -2.74 -4.91 -4.82
N ARG A 195 -2.27 -6.15 -4.74
CA ARG A 195 -2.24 -7.03 -5.92
C ARG A 195 -3.62 -7.40 -6.48
N THR A 196 -4.73 -7.13 -5.79
CA THR A 196 -6.06 -7.61 -6.20
C THR A 196 -7.02 -6.54 -6.73
N ALA A 197 -6.95 -5.29 -6.29
CA ALA A 197 -7.89 -4.23 -6.69
C ALA A 197 -7.30 -3.27 -7.75
N ARG A 198 -8.16 -2.72 -8.61
CA ARG A 198 -7.75 -1.66 -9.54
C ARG A 198 -7.51 -0.37 -8.77
N THR A 199 -6.47 0.36 -9.12
CA THR A 199 -5.96 1.47 -8.32
C THR A 199 -5.65 2.70 -9.17
N GLY A 200 -6.20 3.84 -8.80
CA GLY A 200 -5.83 5.16 -9.34
C GLY A 200 -4.97 5.92 -8.34
N ILE A 201 -3.86 6.51 -8.80
CA ILE A 201 -2.89 7.18 -7.94
C ILE A 201 -2.83 8.66 -8.33
N GLY A 202 -3.03 9.54 -7.37
CA GLY A 202 -2.93 11.00 -7.57
C GLY A 202 -1.48 11.49 -7.56
N PRO A 203 -1.25 12.75 -7.97
CA PRO A 203 0.05 13.42 -7.87
C PRO A 203 0.51 13.52 -6.41
N ALA A 204 1.83 13.59 -6.23
CA ALA A 204 2.45 13.97 -4.97
C ALA A 204 2.27 15.48 -4.74
N VAL A 205 1.68 15.85 -3.61
CA VAL A 205 1.30 17.23 -3.26
C VAL A 205 1.50 17.48 -1.77
N ASP A 206 1.44 18.74 -1.35
CA ASP A 206 1.41 19.09 0.07
C ASP A 206 0.07 18.69 0.71
N LEU A 207 0.03 18.53 2.03
CA LEU A 207 -1.19 18.15 2.76
C LEU A 207 -2.40 19.04 2.46
N ALA A 208 -2.17 20.33 2.18
CA ALA A 208 -3.23 21.27 1.88
C ALA A 208 -3.98 20.94 0.57
N ASP A 209 -3.25 20.40 -0.42
CA ASP A 209 -3.70 20.11 -1.78
C ASP A 209 -4.12 18.65 -1.99
N LEU A 210 -4.11 17.85 -0.93
CA LEU A 210 -4.47 16.44 -1.02
C LEU A 210 -5.87 16.16 -1.62
N PRO A 211 -6.91 17.01 -1.42
CA PRO A 211 -8.17 16.85 -2.15
C PRO A 211 -8.05 16.92 -3.68
N ARG A 212 -7.08 17.69 -4.21
CA ARG A 212 -6.77 17.71 -5.65
C ARG A 212 -6.11 16.40 -6.08
N SER A 213 -5.19 15.88 -5.26
CA SER A 213 -4.59 14.56 -5.50
C SER A 213 -5.67 13.46 -5.49
N TRP A 214 -6.64 13.55 -4.58
CA TRP A 214 -7.79 12.64 -4.50
C TRP A 214 -8.68 12.68 -5.75
N ALA A 215 -9.07 13.86 -6.20
CA ALA A 215 -9.87 14.01 -7.42
C ALA A 215 -9.14 13.39 -8.64
N ALA A 216 -7.85 13.65 -8.77
CA ALA A 216 -7.01 13.09 -9.82
C ALA A 216 -6.87 11.56 -9.71
N ALA A 217 -6.70 11.02 -8.49
CA ALA A 217 -6.66 9.58 -8.23
C ALA A 217 -7.96 8.88 -8.66
N ARG A 218 -9.12 9.51 -8.40
CA ARG A 218 -10.43 8.99 -8.83
C ARG A 218 -10.58 9.01 -10.35
N ILE A 219 -10.09 10.04 -11.03
CA ILE A 219 -10.04 10.08 -12.50
C ILE A 219 -9.16 8.95 -13.03
N ALA A 220 -7.96 8.76 -12.48
CA ALA A 220 -7.06 7.68 -12.84
C ALA A 220 -7.69 6.30 -12.63
N LEU A 221 -8.42 6.11 -11.52
CA LEU A 221 -9.13 4.86 -11.24
C LEU A 221 -10.15 4.52 -12.34
N ARG A 222 -10.85 5.52 -12.90
CA ARG A 222 -11.83 5.31 -13.99
C ARG A 222 -11.19 4.86 -15.31
N LEU A 223 -9.88 5.01 -15.47
CA LEU A 223 -9.11 4.58 -16.64
C LEU A 223 -8.38 3.24 -16.43
N THR A 224 -8.52 2.64 -15.26
CA THR A 224 -7.97 1.30 -14.98
C THR A 224 -8.73 0.20 -15.71
N ALA A 225 -8.10 -0.96 -15.86
CA ALA A 225 -8.68 -2.17 -16.42
C ALA A 225 -8.56 -3.34 -15.45
N GLU A 226 -9.36 -4.40 -15.63
CA GLU A 226 -9.18 -5.64 -14.87
C GLU A 226 -7.91 -6.40 -15.26
N GLY A 227 -7.31 -6.10 -16.41
CA GLY A 227 -6.10 -6.78 -16.90
C GLY A 227 -6.38 -8.19 -17.43
N THR A 228 -7.63 -8.44 -17.84
CA THR A 228 -8.05 -9.73 -18.42
C THR A 228 -8.08 -9.65 -19.95
N ALA A 229 -8.21 -10.79 -20.63
CA ALA A 229 -8.36 -10.79 -22.10
C ALA A 229 -9.61 -10.03 -22.59
N ARG A 230 -10.66 -9.92 -21.75
CA ARG A 230 -11.91 -9.20 -22.06
C ARG A 230 -11.90 -7.73 -21.66
N ASP A 231 -11.08 -7.36 -20.68
CA ASP A 231 -10.80 -5.97 -20.31
C ASP A 231 -9.29 -5.76 -20.10
N PRO A 232 -8.53 -5.67 -21.20
CA PRO A 232 -7.09 -5.48 -21.14
C PRO A 232 -6.75 -4.04 -20.72
N GLY A 233 -5.62 -3.90 -20.05
CA GLY A 233 -5.07 -2.62 -19.64
C GLY A 233 -4.43 -2.63 -18.25
N PRO A 234 -3.88 -1.48 -17.82
CA PRO A 234 -3.24 -1.37 -16.53
C PRO A 234 -4.26 -1.44 -15.40
N ARG A 235 -4.00 -2.27 -14.39
CA ARG A 235 -4.77 -2.27 -13.13
C ARG A 235 -4.43 -1.09 -12.24
N THR A 236 -3.28 -0.45 -12.48
CA THR A 236 -2.79 0.72 -11.75
C THR A 236 -2.50 1.86 -12.72
N VAL A 237 -3.10 3.03 -12.50
CA VAL A 237 -2.90 4.21 -13.33
C VAL A 237 -2.48 5.39 -12.46
N TYR A 238 -1.43 6.10 -12.86
CA TYR A 238 -0.99 7.34 -12.24
C TYR A 238 -1.63 8.52 -12.95
N ALA A 239 -2.17 9.47 -12.19
CA ALA A 239 -2.80 10.66 -12.75
C ALA A 239 -1.79 11.57 -13.47
N ASP A 240 -0.52 11.58 -13.04
CA ASP A 240 0.55 12.34 -13.70
C ASP A 240 0.80 11.89 -15.15
N ASP A 241 0.52 10.63 -15.46
CA ASP A 241 0.74 10.05 -16.80
C ASP A 241 -0.45 10.28 -17.76
N LEU A 242 -1.57 10.81 -17.26
CA LEU A 242 -2.81 10.92 -18.05
C LEU A 242 -2.80 12.07 -19.06
N GLY A 243 -2.13 13.18 -18.73
CA GLY A 243 -2.14 14.39 -19.55
C GLY A 243 -3.58 14.79 -19.97
N ALA A 244 -3.81 14.93 -21.27
CA ALA A 244 -5.10 15.34 -21.84
C ALA A 244 -6.27 14.35 -21.61
N LEU A 245 -6.00 13.10 -21.19
CA LEU A 245 -7.05 12.15 -20.83
C LEU A 245 -7.85 12.58 -19.60
N THR A 246 -7.29 13.45 -18.76
CA THR A 246 -8.02 14.06 -17.63
C THR A 246 -9.21 14.89 -18.10
N LEU A 247 -9.01 15.75 -19.10
CA LEU A 247 -10.07 16.57 -19.71
C LEU A 247 -11.16 15.70 -20.36
N LEU A 248 -10.76 14.59 -20.98
CA LEU A 248 -11.70 13.61 -21.54
C LEU A 248 -12.53 12.94 -20.43
N ALA A 249 -11.91 12.61 -19.30
CA ALA A 249 -12.60 12.00 -18.16
C ALA A 249 -13.64 12.93 -17.53
N ASP A 250 -13.38 14.24 -17.51
CA ASP A 250 -14.32 15.25 -17.03
C ASP A 250 -15.50 15.44 -17.99
N ALA A 251 -15.26 15.32 -19.31
CA ALA A 251 -16.32 15.44 -20.33
C ALA A 251 -17.20 14.18 -20.47
N VAL A 252 -16.69 13.01 -20.08
CA VAL A 252 -17.40 11.72 -20.21
C VAL A 252 -18.06 11.36 -18.88
N GLY A 253 -19.38 11.44 -18.82
CA GLY A 253 -20.21 11.05 -17.67
C GLY A 253 -21.41 10.17 -18.07
N PRO A 254 -22.30 9.82 -17.12
CA PRO A 254 -23.47 8.97 -17.37
C PRO A 254 -24.43 9.50 -18.45
N GLY A 255 -24.47 10.82 -18.66
CA GLY A 255 -25.31 11.49 -19.67
C GLY A 255 -24.63 11.74 -21.02
N THR A 256 -23.36 11.35 -21.20
CA THR A 256 -22.66 11.59 -22.47
C THR A 256 -23.30 10.79 -23.61
N PRO A 257 -23.64 11.42 -24.76
CA PRO A 257 -24.21 10.71 -25.90
C PRO A 257 -23.35 9.54 -26.36
N ALA A 258 -23.98 8.53 -26.96
CA ALA A 258 -23.28 7.39 -27.51
C ALA A 258 -22.34 7.83 -28.64
N VAL A 259 -21.03 7.64 -28.43
CA VAL A 259 -20.01 7.90 -29.46
C VAL A 259 -19.99 6.72 -30.44
N PRO A 260 -20.15 6.95 -31.77
CA PRO A 260 -20.17 5.88 -32.76
C PRO A 260 -18.96 4.94 -32.68
N ASP A 261 -17.75 5.50 -32.52
CA ASP A 261 -16.51 4.73 -32.40
C ASP A 261 -16.53 3.79 -31.19
N VAL A 262 -17.07 4.23 -30.06
CA VAL A 262 -17.21 3.42 -28.85
C VAL A 262 -18.21 2.29 -29.07
N ALA A 263 -19.34 2.58 -29.71
CA ALA A 263 -20.36 1.57 -30.02
C ALA A 263 -19.81 0.51 -31.00
N ALA A 264 -18.98 0.90 -31.96
CA ALA A 264 -18.32 -0.02 -32.88
C ALA A 264 -17.31 -0.91 -32.15
N VAL A 265 -16.50 -0.36 -31.25
CA VAL A 265 -15.58 -1.15 -30.41
C VAL A 265 -16.35 -2.13 -29.52
N GLU A 266 -17.42 -1.71 -28.83
CA GLU A 266 -18.22 -2.60 -27.98
C GLU A 266 -18.86 -3.75 -28.77
N ARG A 267 -19.34 -3.46 -29.98
CA ARG A 267 -19.87 -4.48 -30.89
C ARG A 267 -18.78 -5.49 -31.25
N ALA A 268 -17.61 -5.02 -31.68
CA ALA A 268 -16.48 -5.90 -32.02
C ALA A 268 -16.04 -6.77 -30.83
N VAL A 269 -15.97 -6.21 -29.63
CA VAL A 269 -15.63 -6.95 -28.40
C VAL A 269 -16.67 -8.00 -28.04
N THR A 270 -17.95 -7.75 -28.34
CA THR A 270 -19.03 -8.70 -28.10
C THR A 270 -19.04 -9.82 -29.15
N GLU A 271 -18.73 -9.49 -30.40
CA GLU A 271 -18.83 -10.40 -31.54
C GLU A 271 -17.69 -11.42 -31.58
N VAL A 272 -16.45 -10.99 -31.31
CA VAL A 272 -15.28 -11.87 -31.38
C VAL A 272 -14.45 -11.87 -30.08
N PRO A 273 -14.14 -13.04 -29.49
CA PRO A 273 -13.46 -13.11 -28.19
C PRO A 273 -12.08 -12.46 -28.12
N TRP A 274 -11.37 -12.35 -29.25
CA TRP A 274 -10.02 -11.80 -29.31
C TRP A 274 -9.99 -10.27 -29.51
N ALA A 275 -11.12 -9.62 -29.84
CA ALA A 275 -11.14 -8.21 -30.23
C ALA A 275 -10.60 -7.30 -29.14
N ALA A 276 -11.04 -7.46 -27.89
CA ALA A 276 -10.59 -6.60 -26.79
C ALA A 276 -9.07 -6.60 -26.65
N ALA A 277 -8.47 -7.79 -26.50
CA ALA A 277 -7.02 -7.95 -26.38
C ALA A 277 -6.28 -7.42 -27.61
N THR A 278 -6.73 -7.75 -28.82
CA THR A 278 -6.05 -7.33 -30.06
C THR A 278 -6.14 -5.82 -30.29
N LEU A 279 -7.30 -5.22 -30.12
CA LEU A 279 -7.49 -3.77 -30.27
C LEU A 279 -6.67 -2.98 -29.24
N TYR A 280 -6.64 -3.44 -27.99
CA TYR A 280 -5.83 -2.82 -26.96
C TYR A 280 -4.33 -2.89 -27.28
N ALA A 281 -3.81 -4.09 -27.61
CA ALA A 281 -2.40 -4.26 -27.96
C ALA A 281 -2.02 -3.37 -29.16
N VAL A 282 -2.83 -3.34 -30.21
CA VAL A 282 -2.57 -2.48 -31.38
C VAL A 282 -2.61 -0.99 -31.01
N ALA A 283 -3.49 -0.59 -30.09
CA ALA A 283 -3.58 0.78 -29.64
C ALA A 283 -2.33 1.21 -28.84
N VAL A 284 -1.75 0.35 -28.00
CA VAL A 284 -0.67 0.73 -27.08
C VAL A 284 0.74 0.35 -27.54
N SER A 285 0.92 -0.74 -28.30
CA SER A 285 2.27 -1.22 -28.65
C SER A 285 2.91 -0.36 -29.76
N PRO A 286 4.23 -0.07 -29.72
CA PRO A 286 4.87 0.84 -30.66
C PRO A 286 4.85 0.37 -32.12
N SER A 287 4.58 -0.91 -32.38
CA SER A 287 4.43 -1.48 -33.73
C SER A 287 3.50 -2.70 -33.71
N LEU A 288 3.02 -3.11 -34.89
CA LEU A 288 2.24 -4.34 -35.05
C LEU A 288 3.04 -5.60 -34.67
N ARG A 289 4.37 -5.56 -34.84
CA ARG A 289 5.25 -6.67 -34.42
C ARG A 289 5.30 -6.77 -32.89
N ALA A 290 5.37 -5.63 -32.19
CA ALA A 290 5.32 -5.59 -30.73
C ALA A 290 3.96 -6.07 -30.22
N ALA A 291 2.85 -5.64 -30.85
CA ALA A 291 1.51 -6.12 -30.50
C ALA A 291 1.34 -7.63 -30.70
N ALA A 292 1.87 -8.19 -31.80
CA ALA A 292 1.83 -9.63 -32.05
C ALA A 292 2.61 -10.42 -30.98
N ALA A 293 3.79 -9.92 -30.59
CA ALA A 293 4.60 -10.52 -29.53
C ALA A 293 3.89 -10.48 -28.17
N GLU A 294 3.29 -9.34 -27.80
CA GLU A 294 2.53 -9.17 -26.55
C GLU A 294 1.34 -10.14 -26.49
N LEU A 295 0.64 -10.33 -27.61
CA LEU A 295 -0.49 -11.26 -27.73
C LEU A 295 -0.06 -12.73 -27.88
N THR A 296 1.24 -13.01 -28.03
CA THR A 296 1.78 -14.35 -28.34
C THR A 296 1.13 -14.97 -29.59
N VAL A 297 0.97 -14.17 -30.66
CA VAL A 297 0.43 -14.63 -31.95
C VAL A 297 1.43 -14.41 -33.08
N HIS A 298 1.32 -15.20 -34.14
CA HIS A 298 2.06 -14.95 -35.37
C HIS A 298 1.58 -13.67 -36.05
N HIS A 299 2.50 -13.01 -36.77
CA HIS A 299 2.18 -11.75 -37.46
C HIS A 299 1.07 -11.90 -38.51
N SER A 300 1.00 -13.02 -39.23
CA SER A 300 -0.08 -13.32 -40.18
C SER A 300 -1.44 -13.37 -39.50
N THR A 301 -1.55 -14.05 -38.35
CA THR A 301 -2.77 -14.10 -37.55
C THR A 301 -3.19 -12.72 -37.05
N LEU A 302 -2.23 -11.88 -36.61
CA LEU A 302 -2.55 -10.51 -36.24
C LEU A 302 -3.11 -9.72 -37.43
N GLN A 303 -2.53 -9.87 -38.63
CA GLN A 303 -3.01 -9.17 -39.82
C GLN A 303 -4.44 -9.60 -40.20
N GLU A 304 -4.76 -10.88 -40.14
CA GLU A 304 -6.11 -11.40 -40.37
C GLU A 304 -7.11 -10.84 -39.35
N ARG A 305 -6.75 -10.85 -38.06
CA ARG A 305 -7.57 -10.24 -36.99
C ARG A 305 -7.79 -8.75 -37.24
N LEU A 306 -6.76 -8.02 -37.67
CA LEU A 306 -6.88 -6.60 -37.98
C LEU A 306 -7.81 -6.34 -39.16
N THR A 307 -7.68 -7.10 -40.24
CA THR A 307 -8.60 -6.99 -41.39
C THR A 307 -10.04 -7.24 -40.97
N HIS A 308 -10.30 -8.27 -40.15
CA HIS A 308 -11.63 -8.51 -39.62
C HIS A 308 -12.09 -7.38 -38.69
N ALA A 309 -11.25 -6.92 -37.76
CA ALA A 309 -11.60 -5.85 -36.84
C ALA A 309 -11.97 -4.54 -37.58
N GLU A 310 -11.25 -4.18 -38.64
CA GLU A 310 -11.55 -2.99 -39.43
C GLU A 310 -12.90 -3.07 -40.16
N HIS A 311 -13.31 -4.27 -40.59
CA HIS A 311 -14.67 -4.47 -41.13
C HIS A 311 -15.74 -4.24 -40.07
N LEU A 312 -15.49 -4.65 -38.82
CA LEU A 312 -16.42 -4.44 -37.70
C LEU A 312 -16.47 -2.98 -37.23
N LEU A 313 -15.31 -2.32 -37.21
CA LEU A 313 -15.15 -0.93 -36.75
C LEU A 313 -15.62 0.07 -37.83
N GLY A 314 -15.34 -0.21 -39.10
CA GLY A 314 -15.59 0.71 -40.22
C GLY A 314 -14.51 1.76 -40.42
N TRP A 315 -13.31 1.58 -39.86
CA TRP A 315 -12.14 2.41 -40.13
C TRP A 315 -10.84 1.61 -40.04
N ASP A 316 -9.79 2.12 -40.70
CA ASP A 316 -8.43 1.56 -40.70
C ASP A 316 -7.71 1.86 -39.37
N VAL A 317 -7.35 0.83 -38.61
CA VAL A 317 -6.63 0.97 -37.32
C VAL A 317 -5.11 0.91 -37.45
N ARG A 318 -4.60 0.63 -38.66
CA ARG A 318 -3.16 0.65 -38.98
C ARG A 318 -2.68 2.06 -39.26
N ALA A 319 -3.54 2.91 -39.81
CA ALA A 319 -3.24 4.33 -40.03
C ALA A 319 -3.13 5.10 -38.69
N PRO A 320 -2.20 6.08 -38.55
CA PRO A 320 -2.03 6.85 -37.32
C PRO A 320 -3.31 7.51 -36.80
N ALA A 321 -4.13 8.07 -37.71
CA ALA A 321 -5.38 8.72 -37.35
C ALA A 321 -6.44 7.74 -36.81
N GLY A 322 -6.57 6.57 -37.43
CA GLY A 322 -7.52 5.55 -36.96
C GLY A 322 -7.05 4.85 -35.69
N ARG A 323 -5.74 4.76 -35.48
CA ARG A 323 -5.16 4.31 -34.21
C ARG A 323 -5.44 5.30 -33.06
N LEU A 324 -5.34 6.61 -33.31
CA LEU A 324 -5.74 7.63 -32.33
C LEU A 324 -7.23 7.52 -31.98
N ARG A 325 -8.10 7.37 -32.99
CA ARG A 325 -9.54 7.12 -32.78
C ARG A 325 -9.78 5.88 -31.91
N LEU A 326 -9.05 4.79 -32.18
CA LEU A 326 -9.13 3.57 -31.37
C LEU A 326 -8.71 3.81 -29.91
N GLN A 327 -7.59 4.51 -29.67
CA GLN A 327 -7.13 4.87 -28.33
C GLN A 327 -8.18 5.67 -27.56
N LEU A 328 -8.78 6.69 -28.19
CA LEU A 328 -9.83 7.50 -27.59
C LEU A 328 -11.10 6.67 -27.33
N ALA A 329 -11.53 5.83 -28.27
CA ALA A 329 -12.69 4.97 -28.11
C ALA A 329 -12.51 3.99 -26.93
N LEU A 330 -11.32 3.41 -26.77
CA LEU A 330 -10.99 2.54 -25.63
C LEU A 330 -10.98 3.31 -24.30
N ALA A 331 -10.45 4.54 -24.27
CA ALA A 331 -10.47 5.38 -23.08
C ALA A 331 -11.91 5.77 -22.67
N VAL A 332 -12.73 6.23 -23.62
CA VAL A 332 -14.15 6.57 -23.37
C VAL A 332 -14.93 5.33 -22.92
N ARG A 333 -14.67 4.17 -23.53
CA ARG A 333 -15.25 2.88 -23.11
C ARG A 333 -14.98 2.61 -21.62
N LYS A 334 -13.74 2.73 -21.16
CA LYS A 334 -13.37 2.54 -19.74
C LYS A 334 -14.03 3.55 -18.82
N LEU A 335 -14.08 4.83 -19.23
CA LEU A 335 -14.73 5.90 -18.48
C LEU A 335 -16.24 5.70 -18.30
N ARG A 336 -16.91 5.04 -19.25
CA ARG A 336 -18.34 4.69 -19.17
C ARG A 336 -18.62 3.45 -18.33
N GLN A 337 -17.72 2.47 -18.35
CA GLN A 337 -17.84 1.23 -17.57
C GLN A 337 -17.48 1.45 -16.09
N SER A 338 -16.63 2.43 -15.82
CA SER A 338 -16.26 2.87 -14.47
C SER A 338 -17.33 3.83 -13.94
N THR A 339 -18.51 3.30 -13.60
CA THR A 339 -19.57 4.08 -12.94
C THR A 339 -19.01 4.72 -11.68
N PRO A 340 -19.19 6.04 -11.46
CA PRO A 340 -18.75 6.68 -10.23
C PRO A 340 -19.58 6.15 -9.05
N THR A 341 -18.92 5.59 -8.04
CA THR A 341 -19.55 5.08 -6.80
C THR A 341 -20.18 6.17 -5.93
N ASP A 342 -20.06 7.45 -6.27
CA ASP A 342 -20.73 8.54 -5.53
C ASP A 342 -22.02 8.97 -6.23
N ALA A 343 -23.12 8.28 -5.91
CA ALA A 343 -24.42 8.94 -5.89
C ALA A 343 -24.76 9.19 -4.41
N PRO A 344 -24.89 10.46 -3.95
CA PRO A 344 -25.43 10.71 -2.62
C PRO A 344 -26.85 10.14 -2.59
N ALA A 345 -27.18 9.40 -1.53
CA ALA A 345 -28.51 8.88 -1.29
C ALA A 345 -29.52 10.04 -1.33
N GLY A 346 -30.20 10.18 -2.47
CA GLY A 346 -31.23 11.18 -2.68
C GLY A 346 -32.34 10.96 -1.67
N THR A 347 -32.53 11.93 -0.78
CA THR A 347 -33.68 12.07 0.09
C THR A 347 -34.96 11.91 -0.74
N GLN A 348 -35.66 10.79 -0.57
CA GLN A 348 -37.06 10.70 -0.97
C GLN A 348 -37.84 11.64 -0.04
N VAL A 349 -38.11 12.85 -0.54
CA VAL A 349 -39.12 13.72 0.04
C VAL A 349 -40.47 13.11 -0.34
N THR A 350 -41.10 12.47 0.64
CA THR A 350 -42.47 12.00 0.54
C THR A 350 -43.38 13.24 0.54
N GLU A 351 -43.69 13.75 -0.65
CA GLU A 351 -44.75 14.72 -0.85
C GLU A 351 -46.08 13.99 -0.60
N THR A 352 -46.58 14.13 0.63
CA THR A 352 -47.89 13.63 1.01
C THR A 352 -48.88 14.75 0.72
N ALA A 353 -49.73 14.51 -0.27
CA ALA A 353 -50.86 15.37 -0.60
C ALA A 353 -51.75 15.63 0.63
N GLY A 354 -52.09 16.90 0.82
CA GLY A 354 -53.15 17.41 1.66
C GLY A 354 -53.79 18.60 0.96
#